data_AF-A0A9D9ZF31-F1
#
_entry.id   AF-A0A9D9ZF31-F1
#
_cell.length_a   1.000
_cell.length_b   1.000
_cell.length_c   1.000
_cell.angle_alpha   90.00
_cell.angle_beta   90.00
_cell.angle_gamma   90.00
#
_symmetry.space_group_name_H-M   'P 1'
#
loop_
_entity.id
_entity.type
_entity.pdbx_description
1 polymer ?
#
loop_
_entity_poly.entity_id
_entity_poly.type
_entity_poly.pdbx_seq_one_letter_code
_entity_poly.pdbx_strand_id
1 'polypeptide(L)'
;VVSTHGKDRLEGVTVANVDEHLKPIPGTEEYIPCDTLMLSVGLIPENELSKNAGIELDRITNGPIVDEYRETKHKGVFACGNVLQVHDLVDYVTEESQLAGAGAAKYIRGEKNCDEFVNTKGENGVRYIVPQRISHDTDKDVKLYFRVGRVLKNVTLTITCNGEVIYTKKKKKMCPGEMEYVPIKADIIHSLPVDSTMVVSVKEDA
;
A
#
# COMPACT_ATOMS: atom_id res chain seq x y z
N VAL A 1 1.32 -27.05 0.16
CA VAL A 1 0.71 -28.18 -0.60
C VAL A 1 1.51 -28.33 -1.87
N VAL A 2 2.03 -29.52 -2.15
CA VAL A 2 2.83 -29.82 -3.35
C VAL A 2 2.06 -30.63 -4.39
N SER A 3 1.04 -31.38 -3.97
CA SER A 3 0.10 -32.05 -4.87
C SER A 3 -1.27 -32.23 -4.21
N THR A 4 -2.28 -32.41 -5.06
CA THR A 4 -3.65 -32.77 -4.68
C THR A 4 -3.97 -34.14 -5.26
N HIS A 5 -4.78 -34.94 -4.55
CA HIS A 5 -5.10 -36.32 -4.91
C HIS A 5 -6.61 -36.49 -5.06
N GLY A 6 -7.00 -37.34 -6.01
CA GLY A 6 -8.39 -37.55 -6.40
C GLY A 6 -8.66 -37.06 -7.81
N LYS A 7 -9.74 -37.56 -8.43
CA LYS A 7 -10.11 -37.24 -9.82
C LYS A 7 -11.33 -36.31 -9.86
N ASP A 8 -12.46 -36.81 -9.37
CA ASP A 8 -13.73 -36.08 -9.38
C ASP A 8 -13.98 -35.34 -8.06
N ARG A 9 -13.34 -35.79 -6.98
CA ARG A 9 -13.36 -35.18 -5.65
C ARG A 9 -11.98 -35.29 -5.02
N LEU A 10 -11.62 -34.32 -4.18
CA LEU A 10 -10.40 -34.38 -3.39
C LEU A 10 -10.48 -35.57 -2.42
N GLU A 11 -9.42 -36.36 -2.37
CA GLU A 11 -9.27 -37.49 -1.44
C GLU A 11 -8.12 -37.24 -0.45
N GLY A 12 -7.18 -36.37 -0.81
CA GLY A 12 -6.17 -35.87 0.10
C GLY A 12 -5.21 -34.91 -0.57
N VAL A 13 -4.23 -34.45 0.20
CA VAL A 13 -3.16 -33.56 -0.26
C VAL A 13 -1.81 -34.09 0.17
N THR A 14 -0.77 -33.83 -0.62
CA THR A 14 0.60 -33.95 -0.12
C THR A 14 1.11 -32.58 0.29
N VAL A 15 1.60 -32.49 1.53
CA VAL A 15 2.34 -31.34 2.05
C VAL A 15 3.81 -31.70 2.20
N ALA A 16 4.68 -30.69 2.23
CA ALA A 16 6.12 -30.87 2.44
C ALA A 16 6.63 -29.69 3.25
N ASN A 17 7.70 -29.90 4.02
CA ASN A 17 8.44 -28.80 4.63
C ASN A 17 9.05 -27.94 3.53
N VAL A 18 9.20 -26.64 3.79
CA VAL A 18 9.85 -25.71 2.87
C VAL A 18 11.12 -25.14 3.47
N ASP A 19 12.09 -24.83 2.62
CA ASP A 19 13.31 -24.12 3.01
C ASP A 19 13.08 -22.60 3.18
N GLU A 20 14.15 -21.87 3.45
CA GLU A 20 14.15 -20.40 3.59
C GLU A 20 13.74 -19.65 2.32
N HIS A 21 13.71 -20.32 1.17
CA HIS A 21 13.28 -19.79 -0.12
C HIS A 21 11.89 -20.27 -0.53
N LEU A 22 11.13 -20.87 0.40
CA LEU A 22 9.79 -21.43 0.17
C LEU A 22 9.77 -22.57 -0.85
N LYS A 23 10.91 -23.26 -1.06
CA LYS A 23 10.97 -24.46 -1.92
C LYS A 23 10.69 -25.72 -1.09
N PRO A 24 9.89 -26.67 -1.59
CA PRO A 24 9.68 -27.96 -0.93
C PRO A 24 11.01 -28.71 -0.72
N ILE A 25 11.21 -29.27 0.47
CA ILE A 25 12.36 -30.09 0.83
C ILE A 25 12.06 -31.55 0.47
N PRO A 26 12.76 -32.16 -0.50
CA PRO A 26 12.52 -33.54 -0.91
C PRO A 26 12.67 -34.52 0.25
N GLY A 27 11.79 -35.51 0.33
CA GLY A 27 11.77 -36.52 1.40
C GLY A 27 11.01 -36.10 2.66
N THR A 28 10.42 -34.90 2.69
CA THR A 28 9.56 -34.41 3.79
C THR A 28 8.07 -34.46 3.45
N GLU A 29 7.72 -35.16 2.36
CA GLU A 29 6.35 -35.27 1.89
C GLU A 29 5.49 -36.09 2.85
N GLU A 30 4.35 -35.53 3.24
CA GLU A 30 3.33 -36.19 4.05
C GLU A 30 2.00 -36.15 3.31
N TYR A 31 1.34 -37.30 3.21
CA TYR A 31 -0.02 -37.38 2.69
C TYR A 31 -1.03 -37.19 3.82
N ILE A 32 -1.94 -36.23 3.64
CA ILE A 32 -3.04 -35.96 4.57
C ILE A 32 -4.36 -36.29 3.85
N PRO A 33 -5.12 -37.30 4.31
CA PRO A 33 -6.44 -37.58 3.76
C PRO A 33 -7.40 -36.45 4.10
N CYS A 34 -8.04 -35.86 3.09
CA CYS A 34 -9.03 -34.81 3.24
C CYS A 34 -9.91 -34.71 2.00
N ASP A 35 -11.15 -34.24 2.18
CA ASP A 35 -12.10 -34.07 1.09
C ASP A 35 -12.28 -32.62 0.64
N THR A 36 -11.62 -31.69 1.34
CA THR A 36 -11.67 -30.25 1.10
C THR A 36 -10.31 -29.61 1.40
N LEU A 37 -9.83 -28.74 0.50
CA LEU A 37 -8.64 -27.90 0.69
C LEU A 37 -9.06 -26.43 0.66
N MET A 38 -8.87 -25.73 1.78
CA MET A 38 -9.13 -24.28 1.87
C MET A 38 -7.80 -23.52 1.81
N LEU A 39 -7.62 -22.70 0.77
CA LEU A 39 -6.42 -21.90 0.56
C LEU A 39 -6.65 -20.46 1.03
N SER A 40 -5.86 -20.00 1.99
CA SER A 40 -5.81 -18.60 2.44
C SER A 40 -4.43 -18.01 2.12
N VAL A 41 -4.18 -17.75 0.84
CA VAL A 41 -2.85 -17.39 0.29
C VAL A 41 -2.65 -15.88 0.09
N GLY A 42 -3.45 -15.06 0.76
CA GLY A 42 -3.41 -13.59 0.66
C GLY A 42 -4.30 -13.04 -0.46
N LEU A 43 -4.27 -11.71 -0.60
CA LEU A 43 -5.05 -10.95 -1.57
C LEU A 43 -4.10 -10.18 -2.50
N ILE A 44 -4.40 -10.21 -3.79
CA ILE A 44 -3.76 -9.34 -4.79
C ILE A 44 -4.85 -8.39 -5.30
N PRO A 45 -4.60 -7.07 -5.39
CA PRO A 45 -5.55 -6.15 -5.99
C PRO A 45 -5.89 -6.54 -7.44
N GLU A 46 -7.18 -6.65 -7.74
CA GLU A 46 -7.69 -6.86 -9.09
C GLU A 46 -7.75 -5.49 -9.79
N ASN A 47 -6.87 -5.29 -10.79
CA ASN A 47 -6.75 -4.02 -11.52
C ASN A 47 -6.84 -4.17 -13.04
N GLU A 48 -7.49 -5.20 -13.55
CA GLU A 48 -7.60 -5.41 -15.00
C GLU A 48 -8.37 -4.29 -15.69
N LEU A 49 -9.45 -3.79 -15.06
CA LEU A 49 -10.16 -2.60 -15.55
C LEU A 49 -9.28 -1.36 -15.57
N SER A 50 -8.50 -1.13 -14.52
CA SER A 50 -7.57 0.00 -14.44
C SER A 50 -6.52 -0.07 -15.55
N LYS A 51 -5.95 -1.25 -15.79
CA LYS A 51 -4.97 -1.48 -16.88
C LYS A 51 -5.58 -1.23 -18.26
N ASN A 52 -6.79 -1.76 -18.50
CA ASN A 52 -7.48 -1.61 -19.78
C ASN A 52 -7.86 -0.14 -20.05
N ALA A 53 -8.12 0.64 -19.00
CA ALA A 53 -8.33 2.08 -19.07
C ALA A 53 -7.02 2.89 -19.22
N GLY A 54 -5.85 2.23 -19.28
CA GLY A 54 -4.55 2.88 -19.39
C GLY A 54 -4.07 3.56 -18.11
N ILE A 55 -4.64 3.22 -16.95
CA ILE A 55 -4.29 3.81 -15.65
C ILE A 55 -2.94 3.27 -15.18
N GLU A 56 -2.04 4.18 -14.83
CA GLU A 56 -0.72 3.83 -14.30
C GLU A 56 -0.84 3.21 -12.90
N LEU A 57 -0.18 2.06 -12.72
CA LEU A 57 -0.18 1.31 -11.47
C LEU A 57 1.15 1.45 -10.74
N ASP A 58 1.09 1.51 -9.42
CA ASP A 58 2.26 1.36 -8.57
C ASP A 58 2.75 -0.09 -8.62
N ARG A 59 4.05 -0.29 -8.84
CA ARG A 59 4.64 -1.63 -9.03
C ARG A 59 4.63 -2.51 -7.77
N ILE A 60 4.47 -1.90 -6.60
CA ILE A 60 4.55 -2.59 -5.32
C ILE A 60 3.16 -2.92 -4.79
N THR A 61 2.22 -1.96 -4.84
CA THR A 61 0.84 -2.22 -4.44
C THR A 61 0.04 -2.94 -5.54
N ASN A 62 0.45 -2.80 -6.82
CA ASN A 62 -0.33 -3.18 -8.00
C ASN A 62 -1.67 -2.43 -8.13
N GLY A 63 -1.86 -1.36 -7.37
CA GLY A 63 -3.02 -0.46 -7.46
C GLY A 63 -2.72 0.82 -8.22
N PRO A 64 -3.74 1.62 -8.58
CA PRO A 64 -3.55 2.88 -9.27
C PRO A 64 -2.67 3.87 -8.50
N ILE A 65 -1.85 4.64 -9.20
CA ILE A 65 -1.14 5.78 -8.61
C ILE A 65 -2.13 6.91 -8.42
N VAL A 66 -2.25 7.43 -7.19
CA VAL A 66 -3.28 8.40 -6.83
C VAL A 66 -2.74 9.59 -6.04
N ASP A 67 -3.54 10.66 -6.00
CA ASP A 67 -3.34 11.81 -5.13
C ASP A 67 -4.02 11.68 -3.75
N GLU A 68 -3.96 12.73 -2.92
CA GLU A 68 -4.55 12.79 -1.58
C GLU A 68 -6.08 12.67 -1.55
N TYR A 69 -6.72 12.91 -2.69
CA TYR A 69 -8.16 12.71 -2.92
C TYR A 69 -8.45 11.41 -3.66
N ARG A 70 -7.44 10.56 -3.85
CA ARG A 70 -7.55 9.27 -4.53
C ARG A 70 -7.84 9.35 -6.02
N GLU A 71 -7.58 10.51 -6.64
CA GLU A 71 -7.67 10.66 -8.10
C GLU A 71 -6.44 10.06 -8.77
N THR A 72 -6.67 9.19 -9.73
CA THR A 72 -5.61 8.57 -10.53
C THR A 72 -4.97 9.60 -11.47
N LYS A 73 -3.91 9.21 -12.18
CA LYS A 73 -3.34 10.08 -13.24
C LYS A 73 -4.32 10.38 -14.38
N HIS A 74 -5.39 9.61 -14.51
CA HIS A 74 -6.52 9.94 -15.39
C HIS A 74 -7.50 10.84 -14.66
N LYS A 75 -7.60 12.09 -15.11
CA LYS A 75 -8.50 13.10 -14.52
C LYS A 75 -9.95 12.60 -14.52
N GLY A 76 -10.63 12.75 -13.40
CA GLY A 76 -12.00 12.30 -13.18
C GLY A 76 -12.14 10.81 -12.79
N VAL A 77 -11.04 10.05 -12.73
CA VAL A 77 -11.06 8.64 -12.32
C VAL A 77 -10.42 8.49 -10.95
N PHE A 78 -11.14 7.86 -10.02
CA PHE A 78 -10.74 7.70 -8.62
C PHE A 78 -10.66 6.22 -8.24
N ALA A 79 -9.75 5.86 -7.34
CA ALA A 79 -9.56 4.49 -6.88
C ALA A 79 -9.45 4.42 -5.36
N CYS A 80 -10.20 3.54 -4.71
CA CYS A 80 -10.18 3.39 -3.25
C CYS A 80 -10.49 1.96 -2.81
N GLY A 81 -10.11 1.61 -1.59
CA GLY A 81 -10.28 0.27 -1.06
C GLY A 81 -9.22 -0.69 -1.59
N ASN A 82 -9.55 -1.99 -1.61
CA ASN A 82 -8.56 -3.03 -1.90
C ASN A 82 -8.01 -3.04 -3.33
N VAL A 83 -8.68 -2.35 -4.27
CA VAL A 83 -8.14 -2.13 -5.62
C VAL A 83 -6.95 -1.16 -5.61
N LEU A 84 -6.92 -0.21 -4.67
CA LEU A 84 -5.83 0.75 -4.53
C LEU A 84 -4.68 0.18 -3.69
N GLN A 85 -5.01 -0.33 -2.51
CA GLN A 85 -4.07 -0.97 -1.60
C GLN A 85 -4.83 -1.93 -0.68
N VAL A 86 -4.18 -3.03 -0.27
CA VAL A 86 -4.81 -3.97 0.67
C VAL A 86 -4.91 -3.32 2.04
N HIS A 87 -6.13 -3.17 2.54
CA HIS A 87 -6.41 -2.64 3.88
C HIS A 87 -6.56 -3.78 4.89
N ASP A 88 -6.06 -3.57 6.11
CA ASP A 88 -6.21 -4.53 7.20
C ASP A 88 -7.58 -4.44 7.88
N LEU A 89 -8.14 -3.23 7.94
CA LEU A 89 -9.38 -2.91 8.65
C LEU A 89 -10.39 -2.24 7.73
N VAL A 90 -11.67 -2.55 7.93
CA VAL A 90 -12.79 -1.95 7.20
C VAL A 90 -12.91 -0.44 7.45
N ASP A 91 -12.45 0.04 8.63
CA ASP A 91 -12.43 1.46 8.97
C ASP A 91 -11.58 2.26 7.98
N TYR A 92 -10.39 1.74 7.61
CA TYR A 92 -9.52 2.40 6.64
C TYR A 92 -10.09 2.37 5.23
N VAL A 93 -10.75 1.27 4.84
CA VAL A 93 -11.46 1.18 3.55
C VAL A 93 -12.56 2.25 3.49
N THR A 94 -13.30 2.43 4.59
CA THR A 94 -14.40 3.39 4.68
C THR A 94 -13.90 4.82 4.62
N GLU A 95 -12.88 5.16 5.43
CA GLU A 95 -12.25 6.48 5.40
C GLU A 95 -11.70 6.80 4.01
N GLU A 96 -11.00 5.86 3.38
CA GLU A 96 -10.44 6.05 2.04
C GLU A 96 -11.52 6.24 0.97
N SER A 97 -12.63 5.50 1.07
CA SER A 97 -13.76 5.64 0.15
C SER A 97 -14.46 6.98 0.29
N GLN A 98 -14.57 7.51 1.52
CA GLN A 98 -15.09 8.86 1.76
C GLN A 98 -14.18 9.94 1.16
N LEU A 99 -12.85 9.77 1.27
CA LEU A 99 -11.88 10.67 0.65
C LEU A 99 -12.03 10.69 -0.88
N ALA A 100 -12.16 9.52 -1.50
CA ALA A 100 -12.36 9.40 -2.95
C ALA A 100 -13.68 10.04 -3.40
N GLY A 101 -14.78 9.80 -2.67
CA GLY A 101 -16.08 10.41 -2.96
C GLY A 101 -16.06 11.93 -2.84
N ALA A 102 -15.38 12.48 -1.82
CA ALA A 102 -15.17 13.92 -1.69
C ALA A 102 -14.33 14.49 -2.85
N GLY A 103 -13.29 13.78 -3.27
CA GLY A 103 -12.47 14.12 -4.42
C GLY A 103 -13.28 14.19 -5.71
N ALA A 104 -14.10 13.18 -5.97
CA ALA A 104 -14.99 13.14 -7.14
C ALA A 104 -16.01 14.29 -7.13
N ALA A 105 -16.59 14.61 -5.97
CA ALA A 105 -17.50 15.74 -5.84
C ALA A 105 -16.81 17.08 -6.16
N LYS A 106 -15.58 17.29 -5.66
CA LYS A 106 -14.79 18.49 -5.97
C LYS A 106 -14.44 18.60 -7.45
N TYR A 107 -14.06 17.48 -8.08
CA TYR A 107 -13.76 17.43 -9.50
C TYR A 107 -14.95 17.87 -10.35
N ILE A 108 -16.14 17.33 -10.08
CA ILE A 108 -17.37 17.69 -10.83
C ILE A 108 -17.75 19.16 -10.65
N ARG A 109 -17.44 19.77 -9.50
CA ARG A 109 -17.69 21.19 -9.22
C ARG A 109 -16.62 22.14 -9.80
N GLY A 110 -15.54 21.61 -10.36
CA GLY A 110 -14.41 22.43 -10.83
C GLY A 110 -13.61 23.08 -9.69
N GLU A 111 -13.63 22.47 -8.50
CA GLU A 111 -12.92 22.96 -7.32
C GLU A 111 -11.48 22.42 -7.21
N LYS A 112 -11.04 21.61 -8.19
CA LYS A 112 -9.65 21.14 -8.31
C LYS A 112 -8.90 22.01 -9.33
N ASN A 113 -7.88 22.71 -8.86
CA ASN A 113 -7.19 23.75 -9.64
C ASN A 113 -5.69 23.50 -9.88
N CYS A 114 -5.13 22.36 -9.45
CA CYS A 114 -3.68 22.21 -9.38
C CYS A 114 -3.17 21.02 -10.19
N ASP A 115 -2.20 21.30 -11.07
CA ASP A 115 -1.36 20.29 -11.74
C ASP A 115 0.05 20.23 -11.11
N GLU A 116 0.28 20.95 -10.00
CA GLU A 116 1.54 20.96 -9.25
C GLU A 116 1.47 19.99 -8.07
N PHE A 117 2.49 19.15 -7.93
CA PHE A 117 2.48 18.07 -6.95
C PHE A 117 3.77 18.00 -6.14
N VAL A 118 3.65 17.46 -4.92
CA VAL A 118 4.76 16.89 -4.15
C VAL A 118 4.66 15.38 -4.24
N ASN A 119 5.74 14.70 -4.59
CA ASN A 119 5.80 13.24 -4.69
C ASN A 119 6.12 12.60 -3.33
N THR A 120 5.72 11.35 -3.14
CA THR A 120 6.10 10.56 -1.96
C THR A 120 6.85 9.29 -2.34
N LYS A 121 7.81 8.89 -1.51
CA LYS A 121 8.60 7.69 -1.72
C LYS A 121 8.96 7.00 -0.42
N GLY A 122 8.83 5.67 -0.38
CA GLY A 122 9.30 4.85 0.72
C GLY A 122 10.76 4.43 0.53
N GLU A 123 11.56 4.52 1.59
CA GLU A 123 12.95 4.03 1.63
C GLU A 123 13.27 3.26 2.91
N ASN A 124 14.42 2.59 2.93
CA ASN A 124 15.01 1.92 4.10
C ASN A 124 14.04 1.04 4.90
N GLY A 125 13.26 0.20 4.22
CA GLY A 125 12.34 -0.72 4.88
C GLY A 125 10.88 -0.29 4.84
N VAL A 126 10.56 0.92 4.37
CA VAL A 126 9.21 1.26 3.88
C VAL A 126 9.03 0.66 2.49
N ARG A 127 7.97 -0.14 2.33
CA ARG A 127 7.69 -0.92 1.12
C ARG A 127 6.97 -0.10 0.05
N TYR A 128 5.98 0.70 0.45
CA TYR A 128 5.23 1.60 -0.44
C TYR A 128 4.56 2.71 0.38
N ILE A 129 4.09 3.76 -0.31
CA ILE A 129 3.33 4.87 0.29
C ILE A 129 2.09 5.17 -0.55
N VAL A 130 0.99 5.53 0.10
CA VAL A 130 -0.24 6.05 -0.50
C VAL A 130 -0.69 7.31 0.27
N PRO A 131 -0.97 8.44 -0.38
CA PRO A 131 -0.88 8.65 -1.83
C PRO A 131 0.58 8.82 -2.30
N GLN A 132 0.83 8.57 -3.58
CA GLN A 132 2.14 8.69 -4.22
C GLN A 132 2.47 10.13 -4.62
N ARG A 133 1.43 10.97 -4.75
CA ARG A 133 1.54 12.39 -5.06
C ARG A 133 0.53 13.16 -4.23
N ILE A 134 0.80 14.43 -3.98
CA ILE A 134 -0.07 15.29 -3.20
C ILE A 134 -0.14 16.63 -3.93
N SER A 135 -1.35 17.12 -4.18
CA SER A 135 -1.55 18.46 -4.72
C SER A 135 -0.83 19.48 -3.85
N HIS A 136 -0.05 20.36 -4.48
CA HIS A 136 0.61 21.45 -3.75
C HIS A 136 -0.42 22.35 -3.09
N ASP A 137 -1.56 22.61 -3.74
CA ASP A 137 -2.69 23.36 -3.18
C ASP A 137 -3.70 22.52 -2.38
N THR A 138 -3.27 21.42 -1.74
CA THR A 138 -4.20 20.64 -0.90
C THR A 138 -4.85 21.53 0.17
N ASP A 139 -6.17 21.41 0.34
CA ASP A 139 -6.96 22.21 1.28
C ASP A 139 -7.09 21.57 2.67
N LYS A 140 -6.41 20.43 2.88
CA LYS A 140 -6.45 19.69 4.14
C LYS A 140 -5.14 18.98 4.43
N ASP A 141 -5.00 18.59 5.69
CA ASP A 141 -3.96 17.67 6.14
C ASP A 141 -4.07 16.33 5.41
N VAL A 142 -2.91 15.76 5.06
CA VAL A 142 -2.84 14.52 4.29
C VAL A 142 -2.23 13.42 5.15
N LYS A 143 -2.91 12.27 5.22
CA LYS A 143 -2.36 11.06 5.82
C LYS A 143 -1.53 10.30 4.77
N LEU A 144 -0.24 10.16 5.05
CA LEU A 144 0.65 9.26 4.30
C LEU A 144 0.53 7.87 4.89
N TYR A 145 -0.19 6.99 4.22
CA TYR A 145 -0.29 5.58 4.57
C TYR A 145 0.89 4.82 3.99
N PHE A 146 1.45 3.88 4.75
CA PHE A 146 2.58 3.07 4.29
C PHE A 146 2.61 1.71 4.99
N ARG A 147 3.38 0.78 4.42
CA ARG A 147 3.73 -0.49 5.06
C ARG A 147 5.22 -0.70 5.08
N VAL A 148 5.69 -1.43 6.08
CA VAL A 148 7.10 -1.87 6.13
C VAL A 148 7.28 -3.22 5.43
N GLY A 149 8.47 -3.48 4.91
CA GLY A 149 8.79 -4.73 4.19
C GLY A 149 9.10 -5.92 5.08
N ARG A 150 9.47 -5.69 6.35
CA ARG A 150 9.79 -6.73 7.34
C ARG A 150 9.40 -6.29 8.74
N VAL A 151 9.44 -7.22 9.70
CA VAL A 151 9.29 -6.86 11.12
C VAL A 151 10.51 -6.08 11.56
N LEU A 152 10.30 -4.90 12.15
CA LEU A 152 11.35 -4.02 12.66
C LEU A 152 11.10 -3.75 14.15
N LYS A 153 12.16 -3.63 14.95
CA LYS A 153 12.09 -3.32 16.40
C LYS A 153 12.86 -2.04 16.72
N ASN A 154 12.38 -1.29 17.72
CA ASN A 154 12.98 -0.03 18.18
C ASN A 154 13.34 0.89 17.01
N VAL A 155 12.33 1.27 16.22
CA VAL A 155 12.53 2.03 14.99
C VAL A 155 12.38 3.52 15.20
N THR A 156 13.20 4.28 14.49
CA THR A 156 13.02 5.71 14.24
C THR A 156 12.45 5.88 12.82
N LEU A 157 11.23 6.40 12.74
CA LEU A 157 10.58 6.85 11.52
C LEU A 157 10.99 8.30 11.24
N THR A 158 11.40 8.58 10.01
CA THR A 158 11.77 9.93 9.58
C THR A 158 11.14 10.23 8.23
N ILE A 159 10.60 11.44 8.08
CA ILE A 159 10.17 11.97 6.80
C ILE A 159 11.08 13.14 6.45
N THR A 160 11.69 13.07 5.27
CA THR A 160 12.58 14.11 4.77
C THR A 160 12.10 14.65 3.43
N CYS A 161 12.47 15.88 3.11
CA CYS A 161 12.35 16.43 1.76
C CYS A 161 13.62 17.24 1.48
N ASN A 162 14.28 16.97 0.35
CA ASN A 162 15.55 17.60 -0.04
C ASN A 162 16.64 17.56 1.05
N GLY A 163 16.64 16.53 1.90
CA GLY A 163 17.59 16.36 3.01
C GLY A 163 17.17 17.01 4.32
N GLU A 164 16.12 17.83 4.34
CA GLU A 164 15.57 18.42 5.56
C GLU A 164 14.58 17.48 6.24
N VAL A 165 14.60 17.42 7.57
CA VAL A 165 13.71 16.57 8.36
C VAL A 165 12.40 17.31 8.62
N ILE A 166 11.30 16.78 8.08
CA ILE A 166 9.94 17.29 8.28
C ILE A 166 9.31 16.68 9.53
N TYR A 167 9.55 15.38 9.75
CA TYR A 167 8.90 14.62 10.81
C TYR A 167 9.84 13.54 11.35
N THR A 168 9.80 13.31 12.65
CA THR A 168 10.45 12.15 13.26
C THR A 168 9.61 11.58 14.39
N LYS A 169 9.58 10.24 14.49
CA LYS A 169 8.89 9.54 15.57
C LYS A 169 9.53 8.18 15.85
N LYS A 170 9.71 7.87 17.14
CA LYS A 170 10.15 6.55 17.58
C LYS A 170 8.96 5.61 17.78
N LYS A 171 9.14 4.34 17.44
CA LYS A 171 8.19 3.24 17.67
C LYS A 171 8.91 1.99 18.14
N LYS A 172 8.28 1.22 19.02
CA LYS A 172 8.87 -0.03 19.55
C LYS A 172 8.90 -1.16 18.51
N LYS A 173 7.92 -1.19 17.60
CA LYS A 173 7.76 -2.25 16.61
C LYS A 173 6.98 -1.72 15.40
N MET A 174 7.29 -2.24 14.22
CA MET A 174 6.48 -2.14 13.01
C MET A 174 6.42 -3.51 12.33
N CYS A 175 5.25 -3.89 11.80
CA CYS A 175 5.04 -5.18 11.14
C CYS A 175 4.51 -4.99 9.71
N PRO A 176 4.87 -5.86 8.75
CA PRO A 176 4.36 -5.75 7.38
C PRO A 176 2.84 -5.88 7.27
N GLY A 177 2.24 -6.67 8.15
CA GLY A 177 0.79 -6.88 8.21
C GLY A 177 0.01 -5.74 8.83
N GLU A 178 0.68 -4.66 9.29
CA GLU A 178 0.03 -3.51 9.91
C GLU A 178 0.22 -2.27 9.03
N MET A 179 -0.88 -1.63 8.65
CA MET A 179 -0.87 -0.35 7.98
C MET A 179 -0.47 0.77 8.95
N GLU A 180 0.52 1.56 8.56
CA GLU A 180 1.01 2.72 9.30
C GLU A 180 0.57 4.01 8.60
N TYR A 181 0.46 5.11 9.36
CA TYR A 181 0.27 6.42 8.75
C TYR A 181 0.94 7.56 9.52
N VAL A 182 1.29 8.62 8.80
CA VAL A 182 1.71 9.91 9.37
C VAL A 182 0.86 11.03 8.78
N PRO A 183 0.21 11.87 9.61
CA PRO A 183 -0.45 13.07 9.13
C PRO A 183 0.58 14.17 8.84
N ILE A 184 0.48 14.77 7.66
CA ILE A 184 1.27 15.93 7.22
C ILE A 184 0.33 17.12 7.10
N LYS A 185 0.74 18.26 7.67
CA LYS A 185 -0.04 19.50 7.62
C LYS A 185 -0.04 20.10 6.22
N ALA A 186 -1.17 20.68 5.81
CA ALA A 186 -1.27 21.40 4.53
C ALA A 186 -0.18 22.47 4.40
N ASP A 187 0.03 23.29 5.44
CA ASP A 187 1.07 24.34 5.45
C ASP A 187 2.48 23.81 5.20
N ILE A 188 2.79 22.60 5.67
CA ILE A 188 4.07 21.95 5.39
C ILE A 188 4.15 21.64 3.90
N ILE A 189 3.13 21.04 3.32
CA ILE A 189 3.08 20.67 1.89
C ILE A 189 3.23 21.92 1.02
N HIS A 190 2.53 23.01 1.37
CA HIS A 190 2.60 24.30 0.67
C HIS A 190 4.00 24.92 0.72
N SER A 191 4.76 24.65 1.78
CA SER A 191 6.14 25.14 1.93
C SER A 191 7.18 24.33 1.14
N LEU A 192 6.82 23.13 0.66
CA LEU A 192 7.74 22.29 -0.10
C LEU A 192 7.84 22.76 -1.55
N PRO A 193 9.01 22.62 -2.20
CA PRO A 193 9.11 22.90 -3.63
C PRO A 193 8.21 21.98 -4.45
N VAL A 194 7.62 22.51 -5.52
CA VAL A 194 6.92 21.71 -6.53
C VAL A 194 7.86 20.65 -7.10
N ASP A 195 7.32 19.46 -7.39
CA ASP A 195 8.04 18.27 -7.85
C ASP A 195 9.08 17.69 -6.88
N SER A 196 9.21 18.25 -5.68
CA SER A 196 10.04 17.66 -4.63
C SER A 196 9.48 16.31 -4.18
N THR A 197 10.32 15.51 -3.52
CA THR A 197 9.94 14.17 -3.04
C THR A 197 10.07 14.11 -1.53
N MET A 198 8.95 13.87 -0.84
CA MET A 198 8.92 13.47 0.55
C MET A 198 9.29 11.99 0.67
N VAL A 199 10.41 11.72 1.34
CA VAL A 199 10.91 10.38 1.57
C VAL A 199 10.54 9.93 2.98
N VAL A 200 9.74 8.87 3.10
CA VAL A 200 9.46 8.21 4.37
C VAL A 200 10.43 7.04 4.54
N SER A 201 11.24 7.11 5.58
CA SER A 201 12.29 6.14 5.87
C SER A 201 12.16 5.64 7.30
N VAL A 202 12.47 4.36 7.50
CA VAL A 202 12.56 3.75 8.84
C VAL A 202 13.97 3.27 9.10
N LYS A 203 14.43 3.35 10.35
CA LYS A 203 15.73 2.84 10.76
C LYS A 203 15.58 2.13 12.10
N GLU A 204 16.07 0.91 12.21
CA GLU A 204 16.18 0.22 13.50
C GLU A 204 17.31 0.88 14.31
N ASP A 205 17.00 1.29 15.53
CA ASP A 205 17.98 1.74 16.50
C ASP A 205 18.87 0.53 16.85
N ALA A 206 20.19 0.75 16.88
CA ALA A 206 21.18 -0.28 17.22
C ALA A 206 21.11 -0.68 18.70
#